data_AF-A0A1F9KVN9-F1
#
_entry.id   AF-A0A1F9KVN9-F1
#
_cell.length_a   1.000
_cell.length_b   1.000
_cell.length_c   1.000
_cell.angle_alpha   90.00
_cell.angle_beta   90.00
_cell.angle_gamma   90.00
#
_symmetry.space_group_name_H-M   'P 1'
#
loop_
_entity.id
_entity.type
_entity.pdbx_description
1 polymer ?
#
loop_
_entity_poly.entity_id
_entity_poly.type
_entity_poly.pdbx_seq_one_letter_code
_entity_poly.pdbx_strand_id
1 'polypeptide(L)'
;MRINQLRKRLRKGRPMTSVTLRIPEDVIDDLKRVAPMLGFSGYQPLIRAYIGQGLRRDLERLAGPPDMQRVVTSLRRHGVNEKVIQSAVENLQEDLTTRFRRTRA
;
A
#
# COMPACT_ATOMS: atom_id res chain seq x y z
N MET A 1 6.37 0.13 0.08
CA MET A 1 6.25 -1.29 0.50
C MET A 1 7.60 -1.94 0.76
N ARG A 2 7.72 -2.81 1.78
CA ARG A 2 8.96 -3.57 2.06
C ARG A 2 9.14 -4.72 1.05
N ILE A 3 10.36 -4.95 0.56
CA ILE A 3 10.67 -5.93 -0.50
C ILE A 3 10.21 -7.38 -0.17
N ASN A 4 10.22 -7.75 1.11
CA ASN A 4 9.75 -9.06 1.58
C ASN A 4 8.24 -9.26 1.40
N GLN A 5 7.45 -8.19 1.52
CA GLN A 5 6.00 -8.24 1.28
C GLN A 5 5.68 -8.38 -0.22
N LEU A 6 6.48 -7.75 -1.08
CA LEU A 6 6.36 -7.89 -2.53
C LEU A 6 6.63 -9.34 -2.97
N ARG A 7 7.72 -9.94 -2.46
CA ARG A 7 8.07 -11.35 -2.71
C ARG A 7 6.96 -12.31 -2.32
N LYS A 8 6.35 -12.13 -1.14
CA LYS A 8 5.19 -12.95 -0.70
C LYS A 8 3.99 -12.85 -1.65
N ARG A 9 3.78 -11.67 -2.26
CA ARG A 9 2.64 -11.41 -3.16
C ARG A 9 2.85 -11.93 -4.58
N LEU A 10 4.10 -12.00 -5.04
CA LEU A 10 4.49 -12.53 -6.36
C LEU A 10 4.64 -14.06 -6.38
N ARG A 11 4.60 -14.71 -5.21
CA ARG A 11 4.70 -16.17 -5.12
C ARG A 11 3.58 -16.85 -5.89
N LYS A 12 3.94 -17.63 -6.91
CA LYS A 12 3.02 -18.53 -7.63
C LYS A 12 2.43 -19.56 -6.65
N GLY A 13 1.18 -19.95 -6.83
CA GLY A 13 0.52 -20.96 -5.98
C GLY A 13 0.33 -20.53 -4.52
N ARG A 14 0.16 -19.23 -4.25
CA ARG A 14 -0.16 -18.78 -2.89
C ARG A 14 -1.49 -19.40 -2.41
N PRO A 15 -1.60 -19.80 -1.13
CA PRO A 15 -2.84 -20.37 -0.60
C PRO A 15 -3.96 -19.35 -0.74
N MET A 16 -5.14 -19.84 -1.14
CA MET A 16 -6.36 -19.06 -1.29
C MET A 16 -7.40 -19.58 -0.31
N THR A 17 -8.15 -18.66 0.28
CA THR A 17 -9.29 -18.98 1.15
C THR A 17 -10.56 -18.55 0.43
N SER A 18 -11.54 -19.45 0.38
CA SER A 18 -12.87 -19.13 -0.16
C SER A 18 -13.60 -18.19 0.81
N VAL A 19 -14.21 -17.15 0.26
CA VAL A 19 -15.02 -16.19 1.01
C VAL A 19 -16.38 -16.05 0.34
N THR A 20 -17.44 -16.01 1.14
CA THR A 20 -18.81 -15.77 0.66
C THR A 20 -19.18 -14.32 0.96
N LEU A 21 -19.54 -13.57 -0.08
CA LEU A 21 -19.91 -12.16 0.02
C LEU A 21 -21.21 -11.92 -0.74
N ARG A 22 -22.12 -11.13 -0.15
CA ARG A 22 -23.28 -10.60 -0.87
C ARG A 22 -22.87 -9.30 -1.56
N ILE A 23 -23.16 -9.21 -2.85
CA ILE A 23 -22.90 -8.04 -3.69
C ILE A 23 -24.22 -7.73 -4.42
N PRO A 24 -24.63 -6.46 -4.56
CA PRO A 24 -25.79 -6.08 -5.35
C PRO A 24 -25.71 -6.63 -6.78
N GLU A 25 -26.85 -6.99 -7.36
CA GLU A 25 -26.92 -7.63 -8.68
C GLU A 25 -26.42 -6.70 -9.80
N ASP A 26 -26.81 -5.43 -9.74
CA ASP A 26 -26.37 -4.37 -10.65
C ASP A 26 -24.84 -4.24 -10.66
N VAL A 27 -24.22 -4.30 -9.49
CA VAL A 27 -22.75 -4.25 -9.36
C VAL A 27 -22.10 -5.48 -9.99
N ILE A 28 -22.71 -6.67 -9.84
CA ILE A 28 -22.21 -7.89 -10.49
C ILE A 28 -22.28 -7.76 -12.02
N ASP A 29 -23.35 -7.17 -12.56
CA ASP A 29 -23.51 -6.99 -13.99
C ASP A 29 -22.53 -5.95 -14.56
N ASP A 30 -22.29 -4.86 -13.85
CA ASP A 30 -21.23 -3.91 -14.19
C ASP A 30 -19.85 -4.58 -14.17
N LEU A 31 -19.56 -5.41 -13.17
CA LEU A 31 -18.29 -6.13 -13.12
C LEU A 31 -18.12 -7.12 -14.27
N LYS A 32 -19.19 -7.81 -14.70
CA LYS A 32 -19.16 -8.68 -15.89
C LYS A 32 -18.88 -7.88 -17.16
N ARG A 33 -19.47 -6.70 -17.31
CA ARG A 33 -19.28 -5.81 -18.46
C ARG A 33 -17.85 -5.24 -18.50
N VAL A 34 -17.33 -4.79 -17.36
CA VAL A 34 -16.03 -4.11 -17.26
C VAL A 34 -14.85 -5.08 -17.34
N ALA A 35 -14.98 -6.30 -16.81
CA ALA A 35 -13.90 -7.29 -16.82
C ALA A 35 -13.22 -7.52 -18.18
N PRO A 36 -13.94 -7.83 -19.28
CA PRO A 36 -13.33 -8.04 -20.59
C PRO A 36 -12.72 -6.75 -21.15
N MET A 37 -13.34 -5.59 -20.91
CA MET A 37 -12.83 -4.28 -21.36
C MET A 37 -11.47 -3.95 -20.74
N LEU A 38 -11.22 -4.43 -19.51
CA LEU A 38 -9.96 -4.27 -18.80
C LEU A 38 -9.00 -5.48 -18.97
N GLY A 39 -9.31 -6.42 -19.87
CA GLY A 39 -8.45 -7.57 -20.18
C GLY A 39 -8.47 -8.68 -19.14
N PHE A 40 -9.48 -8.73 -18.25
CA PHE A 40 -9.67 -9.83 -17.32
C PHE A 40 -10.51 -10.94 -17.93
N SER A 41 -10.20 -12.20 -17.58
CA SER A 41 -10.98 -13.36 -18.02
C SER A 41 -12.37 -13.47 -17.39
N GLY A 42 -12.73 -12.58 -16.46
CA GLY A 42 -14.04 -12.51 -15.83
C GLY A 42 -14.07 -11.59 -14.60
N TYR A 43 -15.25 -11.46 -13.99
CA TYR A 43 -15.45 -10.54 -12.87
C TYR A 43 -14.71 -10.97 -11.59
N GLN A 44 -14.53 -12.28 -11.34
CA GLN A 44 -13.81 -12.75 -10.16
C GLN A 44 -12.32 -12.32 -10.13
N PRO A 45 -11.53 -12.49 -11.21
CA PRO A 45 -10.21 -11.86 -11.33
C PRO A 45 -10.21 -10.34 -11.12
N LEU A 46 -11.20 -9.64 -11.68
CA LEU A 46 -11.32 -8.18 -11.54
C LEU A 46 -11.56 -7.76 -10.08
N ILE A 47 -12.50 -8.41 -9.38
CA ILE A 47 -12.77 -8.18 -7.95
C ILE A 47 -11.49 -8.31 -7.13
N ARG A 48 -10.72 -9.40 -7.35
CA ARG A 48 -9.45 -9.61 -6.63
C ARG A 48 -8.44 -8.51 -6.91
N ALA A 49 -8.39 -8.01 -8.15
CA ALA A 49 -7.51 -6.91 -8.52
C ALA A 49 -7.90 -5.60 -7.81
N TYR A 50 -9.18 -5.23 -7.84
CA TYR A 50 -9.69 -4.03 -7.17
C TYR A 50 -9.46 -4.07 -5.66
N ILE A 51 -9.82 -5.16 -5.00
CA ILE A 51 -9.57 -5.34 -3.56
C ILE A 51 -8.06 -5.23 -3.27
N GLY A 52 -7.23 -5.90 -4.08
CA GLY A 52 -5.78 -5.89 -3.90
C GLY A 52 -5.14 -4.50 -4.09
N GLN A 53 -5.68 -3.68 -4.99
CA GLN A 53 -5.23 -2.31 -5.22
C GLN A 53 -5.65 -1.38 -4.09
N GLY A 54 -6.94 -1.37 -3.73
CA GLY A 54 -7.46 -0.55 -2.63
C GLY A 54 -6.74 -0.86 -1.32
N LEU A 55 -6.68 -2.15 -0.95
CA LEU A 55 -6.03 -2.58 0.28
C LEU A 55 -4.53 -2.25 0.29
N ARG A 56 -3.85 -2.29 -0.86
CA ARG A 56 -2.43 -1.88 -0.94
C ARG A 56 -2.26 -0.40 -0.59
N ARG A 57 -3.09 0.47 -1.18
CA ARG A 57 -3.04 1.91 -0.92
C ARG A 57 -3.30 2.21 0.55
N ASP A 58 -4.30 1.55 1.15
CA ASP A 58 -4.60 1.73 2.57
C ASP A 58 -3.51 1.20 3.48
N LEU A 59 -2.96 0.02 3.19
CA LEU A 59 -1.84 -0.52 3.96
C LEU A 59 -0.61 0.39 3.89
N GLU A 60 -0.34 1.02 2.75
CA GLU A 60 0.74 1.99 2.62
C GLU A 60 0.47 3.28 3.40
N ARG A 61 -0.77 3.78 3.34
CA ARG A 61 -1.22 4.94 4.11
C ARG A 61 -1.14 4.69 5.64
N LEU A 62 -1.53 3.51 6.09
CA LEU A 62 -1.55 3.13 7.51
C LEU A 62 -0.20 2.67 8.05
N ALA A 63 0.70 2.16 7.21
CA ALA A 63 2.04 1.74 7.62
C ALA A 63 2.93 2.91 8.09
N GLY A 64 2.51 4.16 7.85
CA GLY A 64 3.28 5.36 8.19
C GLY A 64 4.58 5.48 7.38
N PRO A 65 5.39 6.51 7.66
CA PRO A 65 6.73 6.65 7.10
C PRO A 65 7.56 5.37 7.36
N PRO A 66 8.57 5.06 6.52
CA PRO A 66 9.45 3.93 6.77
C PRO A 66 9.96 4.00 8.20
N ASP A 67 9.63 2.97 8.98
CA ASP A 67 10.01 2.76 10.39
C ASP A 67 11.22 3.60 10.77
N MET A 68 10.94 4.83 11.20
CA MET A 68 11.93 5.91 11.18
C MET A 68 13.09 5.56 12.11
N GLN A 69 12.76 4.80 13.16
CA GLN A 69 13.71 4.18 14.08
C GLN A 69 14.69 3.24 13.40
N ARG A 70 14.27 2.43 12.41
CA ARG A 70 15.18 1.54 11.65
C ARG A 70 16.13 2.33 10.75
N VAL A 71 15.66 3.43 10.16
CA VAL A 71 16.50 4.31 9.33
C VAL A 71 17.51 5.04 10.21
N VAL A 72 17.06 5.64 11.31
CA VAL A 72 17.91 6.30 12.32
C VAL A 72 18.97 5.32 12.86
N THR A 73 18.56 4.10 13.22
CA THR A 73 19.48 3.06 13.70
C THR A 73 20.52 2.69 12.65
N SER A 74 20.13 2.61 11.37
CA SER A 74 21.05 2.32 10.28
C SER A 74 22.06 3.46 10.08
N LEU A 75 21.62 4.73 10.14
CA LEU A 75 22.49 5.89 9.99
C LEU A 75 23.50 6.00 11.13
N ARG A 76 23.07 5.78 12.37
CA ARG A 76 23.97 5.71 13.54
C ARG A 76 25.04 4.64 13.37
N ARG A 77 24.67 3.44 12.87
CA ARG A 77 25.63 2.35 12.59
C ARG A 77 26.67 2.69 11.53
N HIS A 78 26.35 3.61 10.60
CA HIS A 78 27.29 4.07 9.57
C HIS A 78 28.09 5.32 10.02
N GLY A 79 28.01 5.70 11.29
CA GLY A 79 28.77 6.82 11.85
C GLY A 79 28.24 8.20 11.45
N VAL A 80 27.00 8.28 10.96
CA VAL A 80 26.38 9.57 10.65
C VAL A 80 26.17 10.35 11.96
N ASN A 81 26.57 11.63 11.95
CA ASN A 81 26.50 12.48 13.13
C ASN A 81 25.06 12.65 13.62
N GLU A 82 24.85 12.50 14.94
CA GLU A 82 23.53 12.59 15.56
C GLU A 82 22.81 13.92 15.27
N LYS A 83 23.54 15.04 15.19
CA LYS A 83 22.96 16.34 14.84
C LYS A 83 22.36 16.36 13.42
N VAL A 84 23.00 15.67 12.48
CA VAL A 84 22.54 15.56 11.10
C VAL A 84 21.31 14.66 11.02
N ILE A 85 21.30 13.56 11.78
CA ILE A 85 20.15 12.65 11.87
C ILE A 85 18.94 13.39 12.45
N GLN A 86 19.13 14.11 13.55
CA GLN A 86 18.08 14.85 14.23
C GLN A 86 17.47 15.92 13.32
N SER A 87 18.31 16.75 12.69
CA SER A 87 17.86 17.78 11.74
C SER A 87 17.12 17.17 10.54
N ALA A 88 17.59 16.05 9.99
CA ALA A 88 16.91 15.38 8.89
C ALA A 88 15.53 14.83 9.28
N VAL A 89 15.39 14.31 10.51
CA VAL A 89 14.11 13.82 11.04
C VAL A 89 13.12 14.96 11.26
N GLU A 90 13.58 16.08 11.84
CA GLU A 90 12.76 17.28 12.07
C GLU A 90 12.23 17.86 10.76
N ASN A 91 13.10 18.02 9.75
CA ASN A 91 12.71 18.51 8.42
C ASN A 91 11.66 17.59 7.76
N LEU A 92 11.82 16.27 7.87
CA LEU A 92 10.85 15.30 7.34
C LEU A 92 9.49 15.39 8.05
N GLN A 93 9.48 15.63 9.37
CA GLN A 93 8.23 15.80 10.12
C GLN A 93 7.52 17.09 9.72
N GLU A 94 8.23 18.20 9.53
CA GLU A 94 7.65 19.46 9.03
C GLU A 94 7.07 19.31 7.61
N ASP A 95 7.77 18.62 6.71
CA ASP A 95 7.32 18.39 5.34
C ASP A 95 6.05 17.54 5.26
N LEU A 96 5.97 16.49 6.09
CA LEU A 96 4.77 15.65 6.17
C LEU A 96 3.58 16.44 6.72
N THR A 97 3.80 17.24 7.76
CA THR A 97 2.78 18.09 8.39
C THR A 97 2.25 19.15 7.41
N THR A 98 3.14 19.70 6.57
CA THR A 98 2.80 20.67 5.53
C THR A 98 2.03 20.04 4.36
N ARG A 99 2.39 18.83 3.94
CA ARG A 99 1.69 18.09 2.88
C ARG A 99 0.28 17.67 3.28
N PHE A 100 0.05 17.28 4.53
CA PHE A 100 -1.29 16.89 5.01
C PHE A 100 -2.27 18.07 5.13
N ARG A 101 -1.77 19.31 5.34
CA ARG A 101 -2.63 20.50 5.37
C ARG A 101 -3.14 20.93 3.98
N ARG A 102 -2.40 20.64 2.91
CA ARG A 102 -2.79 21.03 1.53
C ARG A 102 -3.83 20.13 0.89
N THR A 103 -4.00 18.89 1.35
CA THR A 103 -4.97 17.93 0.76
C THR A 103 -6.41 18.06 1.30
N ARG A 104 -6.67 19.05 2.16
CA ARG A 104 -8.01 19.33 2.75
C ARG A 104 -8.59 20.69 2.33
N ALA A 105 -8.05 21.32 1.29
CA ALA A 105 -8.61 22.53 0.68
C ALA A 105 -9.12 22.22 -0.73
#